data_AF-A0AAV9M5Q6-F1
#
_entry.id   AF-A0AAV9M5Q6-F1
#
_cell.length_a   1.000
_cell.length_b   1.000
_cell.length_c   1.000
_cell.angle_alpha   90.00
_cell.angle_beta   90.00
_cell.angle_gamma   90.00
#
_symmetry.space_group_name_H-M   'P 1'
#
loop_
_entity.id
_entity.type
_entity.pdbx_description
1 polymer ?
#
loop_
_entity_poly.entity_id
_entity_poly.type
_entity_poly.pdbx_seq_one_letter_code
_entity_poly.pdbx_strand_id
1 'polypeptide(L)'
;MKVYFEEGILIDISRLHVKSVLRFKCVSKFWKILIDEPYFKMRHLNHAKNDQNSQGFLFYQQCLGEFNYPIYSCSLSPAQLVEDTHILNFPLNIELEFFTIYNGCDGLFIINVLENTVEHNKLLLWNPSARESVVLPIPEFSVGLSSCLGLSLDQVLTIRF
;
A
#
# COMPACT_ATOMS: atom_id res chain seq x y z
N MET A 1 -28.07 13.58 -3.99
CA MET A 1 -27.81 14.75 -3.12
C MET A 1 -26.38 15.20 -3.38
N LYS A 2 -26.15 16.31 -4.08
CA LYS A 2 -24.80 16.87 -4.28
C LYS A 2 -24.46 17.66 -3.02
N VAL A 3 -23.52 17.15 -2.23
CA VAL A 3 -22.98 17.89 -1.09
C VAL A 3 -21.91 18.83 -1.66
N TYR A 4 -22.16 20.13 -1.64
CA TYR A 4 -21.14 21.13 -1.94
C TYR A 4 -20.26 21.25 -0.70
N PHE A 5 -19.06 20.70 -0.78
CA PHE A 5 -18.02 20.95 0.21
C PHE A 5 -17.29 22.23 -0.18
N GLU A 6 -16.97 23.09 0.79
CA GLU A 6 -16.02 24.18 0.53
C GLU A 6 -14.69 23.57 0.12
N GLU A 7 -14.18 23.99 -1.03
CA GLU A 7 -12.95 23.47 -1.63
C GLU A 7 -11.75 23.59 -0.69
N GLY A 8 -11.78 24.57 0.23
CA GLY A 8 -10.81 24.75 1.30
C GLY A 8 -10.68 23.55 2.24
N ILE A 9 -11.81 22.99 2.71
CA ILE A 9 -11.77 21.84 3.63
C ILE A 9 -11.22 20.60 2.91
N LEU A 10 -11.54 20.44 1.63
CA LEU A 10 -10.99 19.34 0.82
C LEU A 10 -9.47 19.48 0.64
N ILE A 11 -8.97 20.72 0.48
CA ILE A 11 -7.53 21.01 0.46
C ILE A 11 -6.91 20.58 1.78
N ASP A 12 -7.43 21.04 2.91
CA ASP A 12 -6.84 20.78 4.22
C ASP A 12 -6.77 19.28 4.52
N ILE A 13 -7.84 18.55 4.20
CA ILE A 13 -7.90 17.10 4.41
C ILE A 13 -6.97 16.35 3.46
N SER A 14 -6.80 16.82 2.23
CA SER A 14 -5.87 16.22 1.27
C SER A 14 -4.40 16.36 1.67
N ARG A 15 -4.07 17.23 2.64
CA ARG A 15 -2.71 17.40 3.17
C ARG A 15 -2.42 16.53 4.39
N LEU A 16 -3.44 15.89 4.96
CA LEU A 16 -3.27 15.06 6.15
C LEU A 16 -2.57 13.73 5.79
N HIS A 17 -1.85 13.19 6.78
CA HIS A 17 -1.26 11.86 6.68
C HIS A 17 -2.33 10.79 6.39
N VAL A 18 -1.99 9.79 5.57
CA VAL A 18 -2.92 8.77 5.06
C VAL A 18 -3.71 8.06 6.17
N LYS A 19 -3.07 7.76 7.31
CA LYS A 19 -3.75 7.13 8.48
C LYS A 19 -4.88 8.01 9.02
N SER A 20 -4.71 9.33 9.05
CA SER A 20 -5.72 10.27 9.53
C SER A 20 -6.90 10.35 8.56
N VAL A 21 -6.60 10.42 7.25
CA VAL A 21 -7.62 10.43 6.19
C VAL A 21 -8.46 9.15 6.25
N LEU A 22 -7.84 7.97 6.36
CA LEU A 22 -8.57 6.70 6.40
C LEU A 22 -9.52 6.59 7.60
N ARG A 23 -9.18 7.18 8.76
CA ARG A 23 -10.08 7.22 9.94
C ARG A 23 -11.36 8.01 9.66
N PHE A 24 -11.32 9.04 8.80
CA PHE A 24 -12.52 9.78 8.43
C PHE A 24 -13.55 8.92 7.68
N LYS A 25 -13.14 7.87 6.97
CA LYS A 25 -14.08 6.92 6.35
C LYS A 25 -15.05 6.30 7.37
N CYS A 26 -14.63 6.16 8.64
CA CYS A 26 -15.45 5.61 9.72
C CYS A 26 -16.43 6.63 10.32
N VAL A 27 -16.27 7.93 10.05
CA VAL A 27 -17.09 8.99 10.67
C VAL A 27 -18.46 9.07 10.03
N SER A 28 -18.56 8.98 8.70
CA SER A 28 -19.85 8.98 8.00
C SER A 28 -19.76 8.37 6.60
N LYS A 29 -20.91 7.96 6.05
CA LYS A 29 -21.02 7.51 4.65
C LYS A 29 -20.55 8.60 3.66
N PHE A 30 -20.79 9.86 4.01
CA PHE A 30 -20.36 10.98 3.18
C PHE A 30 -18.83 11.07 3.11
N TRP A 31 -18.14 11.00 4.26
CA TRP A 31 -16.68 10.99 4.29
C TRP A 31 -16.09 9.81 3.53
N LYS A 32 -16.69 8.62 3.68
CA LYS A 32 -16.29 7.45 2.91
C LYS A 32 -16.37 7.71 1.39
N ILE A 33 -17.51 8.18 0.90
CA ILE A 33 -17.70 8.53 -0.52
C ILE A 33 -16.67 9.57 -0.96
N LEU A 34 -16.49 10.65 -0.19
CA LEU A 34 -15.55 11.74 -0.53
C LEU A 34 -14.10 11.26 -0.61
N ILE A 35 -13.67 10.38 0.28
CA ILE A 35 -12.30 9.86 0.30
C ILE A 35 -12.11 8.80 -0.78
N ASP A 36 -13.17 8.05 -1.09
CA ASP A 36 -13.17 7.09 -2.19
C ASP A 36 -13.24 7.78 -3.56
N GLU A 37 -13.62 9.06 -3.63
CA GLU A 37 -13.66 9.85 -4.86
C GLU A 37 -12.26 9.96 -5.49
N PRO A 38 -12.15 9.69 -6.79
CA PRO A 38 -10.86 9.70 -7.48
C PRO A 38 -10.13 11.04 -7.48
N TYR A 39 -10.89 12.12 -7.55
CA TYR A 39 -10.33 13.47 -7.50
C TYR A 39 -9.60 13.70 -6.18
N PHE A 40 -10.20 13.27 -5.07
CA PHE A 40 -9.59 13.36 -3.75
C PHE A 40 -8.32 12.49 -3.67
N LYS A 41 -8.40 11.22 -4.10
CA LYS A 41 -7.25 10.29 -4.14
C LYS A 41 -6.07 10.85 -4.92
N MET A 42 -6.32 11.38 -6.13
CA MET A 42 -5.29 11.97 -6.97
C MET A 42 -4.66 13.21 -6.32
N ARG A 43 -5.48 14.09 -5.73
CA ARG A 43 -4.99 15.28 -5.03
C ARG A 43 -4.12 14.92 -3.83
N HIS A 44 -4.59 13.98 -3.00
CA HIS A 44 -3.86 13.47 -1.83
C HIS A 44 -2.53 12.83 -2.25
N LEU A 45 -2.53 11.99 -3.29
CA LEU A 45 -1.32 11.36 -3.84
C LEU A 45 -0.32 12.40 -4.36
N ASN A 46 -0.77 13.39 -5.14
CA ASN A 46 0.08 14.44 -5.66
C ASN A 46 0.67 15.30 -4.54
N HIS A 47 -0.08 15.53 -3.47
CA HIS A 47 0.45 16.20 -2.29
C HIS A 47 1.55 15.36 -1.62
N ALA A 48 1.30 14.08 -1.37
CA ALA A 48 2.28 13.18 -0.77
C ALA A 48 3.57 13.11 -1.59
N LYS A 49 3.50 12.96 -2.92
CA LYS A 49 4.70 12.96 -3.79
C LYS A 49 5.60 14.18 -3.62
N ASN A 50 5.02 15.33 -3.27
CA ASN A 50 5.74 16.58 -3.08
C ASN A 50 6.09 16.88 -1.61
N ASP A 51 5.55 16.12 -0.66
CA ASP A 51 5.83 16.28 0.78
C ASP A 51 6.95 15.33 1.21
N GLN A 52 8.10 15.92 1.57
CA GLN A 52 9.28 15.18 2.05
C GLN A 52 8.98 14.35 3.31
N ASN A 53 7.97 14.72 4.09
CA ASN A 53 7.60 13.98 5.30
C ASN A 53 6.72 12.75 5.03
N SER A 54 6.26 12.58 3.80
CA SER A 54 5.43 11.43 3.41
C SER A 54 6.22 10.36 2.66
N GLN A 55 7.51 10.61 2.42
CA GLN A 55 8.42 9.63 1.84
C GLN A 55 8.84 8.63 2.91
N GLY A 56 8.95 7.36 2.52
CA GLY A 56 9.34 6.30 3.43
C GLY A 56 9.81 5.05 2.71
N PHE A 57 10.45 4.16 3.48
CA PHE A 57 10.91 2.88 2.99
C PHE A 57 10.10 1.75 3.62
N LEU A 58 9.85 0.70 2.82
CA LEU A 58 9.50 -0.61 3.33
C LEU A 58 10.74 -1.48 3.38
N PHE A 59 10.92 -2.17 4.49
CA PHE A 59 11.92 -3.22 4.63
C PHE A 59 11.28 -4.39 5.35
N TYR A 60 11.79 -5.59 5.09
CA TYR A 60 11.40 -6.79 5.80
C TYR A 60 12.63 -7.43 6.40
N GLN A 61 12.45 -8.08 7.53
CA GLN A 61 13.51 -8.84 8.17
C GLN A 61 13.21 -10.33 7.99
N GLN A 62 14.18 -11.06 7.43
CA GLN A 62 14.17 -12.51 7.41
C GLN A 62 15.04 -13.00 8.56
N CYS A 63 14.42 -13.68 9.54
CA CYS A 63 15.14 -14.36 10.62
C CYS A 63 15.41 -15.81 10.21
N LEU A 64 16.66 -16.25 10.25
CA LEU A 64 17.02 -17.64 9.94
C LEU A 64 16.34 -18.58 10.95
N GLY A 65 15.51 -19.50 10.45
CA GLY A 65 14.80 -20.49 11.27
C GLY A 65 13.44 -20.04 11.82
N GLU A 66 12.97 -18.83 11.49
CA GLU A 66 11.62 -18.36 11.81
C GLU A 66 10.81 -18.12 10.53
N PHE A 67 9.56 -18.58 10.52
CA PHE A 67 8.58 -18.30 9.45
C PHE A 67 7.83 -16.97 9.65
N ASN A 68 8.33 -16.13 10.56
CA ASN A 68 7.80 -14.80 10.82
C ASN A 68 8.59 -13.78 10.02
N TYR A 69 7.88 -13.08 9.13
CA TYR A 69 8.45 -12.05 8.28
C TYR A 69 7.85 -10.69 8.63
N PRO A 70 8.33 -10.03 9.70
CA PRO A 70 7.85 -8.69 10.02
C PRO A 70 8.24 -7.74 8.89
N ILE A 71 7.23 -7.05 8.36
CA ILE A 71 7.41 -5.96 7.41
C ILE A 71 7.34 -4.66 8.20
N TYR A 72 8.31 -3.78 7.97
CA TYR A 72 8.41 -2.49 8.62
C TYR A 72 8.27 -1.36 7.60
N SER A 73 7.68 -0.26 8.04
CA SER A 73 7.75 1.03 7.34
C SER A 73 8.50 2.05 8.18
N CYS A 74 9.36 2.85 7.55
CA CYS A 74 10.04 3.98 8.20
C CYS A 74 9.92 5.26 7.35
N SER A 75 9.73 6.40 8.02
CA SER A 75 9.71 7.74 7.40
C SER A 75 11.12 8.18 7.00
N LEU A 76 11.23 8.84 5.86
CA LEU A 76 12.46 9.47 5.39
C LEU A 76 12.63 10.91 5.88
N SER A 77 11.68 11.42 6.66
CA SER A 77 11.80 12.76 7.23
C SER A 77 13.01 12.82 8.17
N PRO A 78 13.95 13.76 7.95
CA PRO A 78 15.07 13.98 8.86
C PRO A 78 14.65 14.27 10.31
N ALA A 79 13.42 14.76 10.51
CA ALA A 79 12.86 15.07 11.82
C ALA A 79 12.30 13.85 12.56
N GLN A 80 12.14 12.70 11.91
CA GLN A 80 11.42 11.52 12.43
C GLN A 80 12.27 10.23 12.48
N LEU A 81 13.55 10.32 12.12
CA LEU A 81 14.43 9.17 11.87
C LEU A 81 14.70 8.26 13.09
N VAL A 82 14.36 8.68 14.32
CA VAL A 82 14.80 7.98 15.53
C VAL A 82 13.74 7.04 16.12
N GLU A 83 12.44 7.19 15.81
CA GLU A 83 11.37 6.40 16.46
C GLU A 83 10.22 5.90 15.57
N ASP A 84 10.13 6.31 14.29
CA ASP A 84 8.96 6.02 13.44
C ASP A 84 9.05 4.70 12.64
N THR A 85 9.51 3.62 13.29
CA THR A 85 9.39 2.27 12.71
C THR A 85 8.06 1.65 13.10
N HIS A 86 7.26 1.28 12.11
CA HIS A 86 5.97 0.63 12.34
C HIS A 86 5.98 -0.77 11.75
N ILE A 87 5.61 -1.76 12.57
CA ILE A 87 5.30 -3.11 12.10
C ILE A 87 3.99 -3.04 11.31
N LEU A 88 4.03 -3.53 10.07
CA LEU A 88 2.89 -3.68 9.20
C LEU A 88 2.36 -5.10 9.32
N ASN A 89 1.03 -5.21 9.41
CA ASN A 89 0.38 -6.51 9.34
C ASN A 89 0.48 -7.03 7.92
N PHE A 90 0.90 -8.28 7.78
CA PHE A 90 0.90 -8.95 6.48
C PHE A 90 -0.54 -9.04 5.93
N PRO A 91 -0.74 -8.88 4.62
CA PRO A 91 -2.07 -8.85 4.02
C PRO A 91 -2.87 -10.17 4.11
N LEU A 92 -2.24 -11.26 4.54
CA LEU A 92 -2.83 -12.60 4.61
C LEU A 92 -2.59 -13.22 5.99
N ASN A 93 -3.61 -13.90 6.53
CA ASN A 93 -3.48 -14.73 7.73
C ASN A 93 -3.08 -16.15 7.31
N ILE A 94 -1.85 -16.32 6.81
CA ILE A 94 -1.36 -17.60 6.27
C ILE A 94 0.03 -17.89 6.83
N GLU A 95 0.34 -19.17 7.02
CA GLU A 95 1.70 -19.62 7.34
C GLU A 95 2.59 -19.49 6.09
N LEU A 96 3.44 -18.47 6.13
CA LEU A 96 4.34 -18.10 5.05
C LEU A 96 5.60 -18.96 5.08
N GLU A 97 5.95 -19.58 3.95
CA GLU A 97 7.28 -20.18 3.80
C GLU A 97 8.30 -19.13 3.37
N PHE A 98 7.92 -18.26 2.41
CA PHE A 98 8.68 -17.07 2.05
C PHE A 98 7.78 -16.09 1.29
N PHE A 99 8.26 -14.85 1.13
CA PHE A 99 7.66 -13.90 0.20
C PHE A 99 8.74 -13.05 -0.46
N THR A 100 8.41 -12.42 -1.58
CA THR A 100 9.31 -11.52 -2.31
C THR A 100 8.54 -10.29 -2.74
N ILE A 101 9.09 -9.11 -2.48
CA ILE A 101 8.57 -7.84 -2.99
C ILE A 101 9.24 -7.57 -4.34
N TYR A 102 8.45 -7.53 -5.41
CA TYR A 102 8.99 -7.29 -6.76
C TYR A 102 9.15 -5.80 -7.07
N ASN A 103 8.14 -5.00 -6.71
CA ASN A 103 8.11 -3.59 -7.08
C ASN A 103 7.17 -2.79 -6.17
N GLY A 104 7.40 -1.48 -6.12
CA GLY A 104 6.56 -0.51 -5.43
C GLY A 104 6.29 0.72 -6.30
N CYS A 105 5.03 1.15 -6.37
CA CYS A 105 4.63 2.38 -7.06
C CYS A 105 3.51 3.07 -6.27
N ASP A 106 3.67 4.37 -5.98
CA ASP A 106 2.64 5.19 -5.33
C ASP A 106 2.07 4.58 -4.04
N GLY A 107 2.91 3.88 -3.28
CA GLY A 107 2.54 3.19 -2.04
C GLY A 107 1.83 1.83 -2.23
N LEU A 108 1.73 1.33 -3.47
CA LEU A 108 1.28 -0.01 -3.80
C LEU A 108 2.48 -0.92 -4.07
N PHE A 109 2.43 -2.16 -3.59
CA PHE A 109 3.51 -3.13 -3.73
C PHE A 109 3.01 -4.41 -4.39
N ILE A 110 3.78 -4.95 -5.34
CA ILE A 110 3.56 -6.31 -5.85
C ILE A 110 4.38 -7.27 -4.99
N ILE A 111 3.70 -8.25 -4.42
CA ILE A 111 4.30 -9.26 -3.55
C ILE A 111 3.97 -10.66 -4.09
N ASN A 112 4.97 -11.52 -4.20
CA ASN A 112 4.74 -12.97 -4.33
C ASN A 112 4.88 -13.64 -2.98
N VAL A 113 3.98 -14.56 -2.69
CA VAL A 113 3.87 -15.27 -1.42
C VAL A 113 3.88 -16.77 -1.69
N LEU A 114 4.77 -17.50 -1.04
CA LEU A 114 4.73 -18.96 -1.02
C LEU A 114 4.16 -19.44 0.32
N GLU A 115 3.18 -20.33 0.24
CA GLU A 115 2.50 -20.93 1.38
C GLU A 115 3.11 -22.30 1.69
N ASN A 116 3.33 -22.58 2.97
CA ASN A 116 4.03 -23.78 3.43
C ASN A 116 3.25 -25.10 3.19
N THR A 117 1.94 -25.01 2.95
CA THR A 117 1.04 -26.19 2.94
C THR A 117 0.56 -26.60 1.55
N VAL A 118 0.67 -25.71 0.56
CA VAL A 118 0.28 -25.95 -0.83
C VAL A 118 1.26 -25.17 -1.69
N GLU A 119 1.99 -25.81 -2.60
CA GLU A 119 2.94 -25.17 -3.53
C GLU A 119 2.23 -24.26 -4.54
N HIS A 120 1.54 -23.23 -4.06
CA HIS A 120 0.79 -22.26 -4.83
C HIS A 120 1.32 -20.89 -4.47
N ASN A 121 2.17 -20.37 -5.35
CA ASN A 121 2.58 -18.98 -5.33
C ASN A 121 1.34 -18.10 -5.49
N LYS A 122 1.13 -17.15 -4.58
CA LYS A 122 0.11 -16.10 -4.73
C LYS A 122 0.77 -14.78 -5.04
N LEU A 123 0.36 -14.17 -6.15
CA LEU A 123 0.74 -12.81 -6.48
C LEU A 123 -0.29 -11.83 -5.89
N LEU A 124 0.18 -10.84 -5.14
CA LEU A 124 -0.66 -9.86 -4.46
C LEU A 124 -0.29 -8.44 -4.92
N LEU A 125 -1.30 -7.60 -5.10
CA LEU A 125 -1.18 -6.15 -5.05
C LEU A 125 -1.56 -5.69 -3.64
N TRP A 126 -0.61 -5.10 -2.92
CA TRP A 126 -0.77 -4.73 -1.51
C TRP A 126 -0.66 -3.21 -1.29
N ASN A 127 -1.63 -2.66 -0.56
CA ASN A 127 -1.60 -1.31 -0.02
C ASN A 127 -1.42 -1.37 1.52
N PRO A 128 -0.18 -1.23 2.04
CA PRO A 128 0.09 -1.29 3.48
C PRO A 128 -0.62 -0.17 4.25
N SER A 129 -0.77 1.02 3.64
CA SER A 129 -1.40 2.18 4.28
C SER A 129 -2.89 1.96 4.51
N ALA A 130 -3.57 1.34 3.54
CA ALA A 130 -4.98 0.99 3.63
C ALA A 130 -5.23 -0.34 4.36
N ARG A 131 -4.19 -1.16 4.55
CA ARG A 131 -4.30 -2.56 5.00
C ARG A 131 -5.20 -3.39 4.07
N GLU A 132 -5.13 -3.09 2.78
CA GLU A 132 -5.92 -3.74 1.74
C GLU A 132 -4.99 -4.50 0.78
N SER A 133 -5.44 -5.64 0.29
CA SER A 133 -4.72 -6.46 -0.68
C SER A 133 -5.69 -7.09 -1.67
N VAL A 134 -5.18 -7.35 -2.88
CA VAL A 134 -5.92 -8.05 -3.94
C VAL A 134 -5.02 -9.12 -4.51
N VAL A 135 -5.56 -10.33 -4.68
CA VAL A 135 -4.86 -11.43 -5.37
C VAL A 135 -4.91 -11.17 -6.87
N LEU A 136 -3.75 -11.16 -7.51
CA LEU A 136 -3.58 -11.02 -8.94
C LEU A 136 -3.59 -12.41 -9.61
N PRO A 137 -4.04 -12.50 -10.87
CA PRO A 137 -3.88 -13.73 -11.64
C PRO A 137 -2.40 -14.05 -11.80
N ILE A 138 -2.02 -15.30 -11.57
CA ILE A 138 -0.66 -15.78 -11.80
C ILE A 138 -0.46 -15.87 -13.32
N PRO A 139 0.59 -15.25 -13.88
CA PRO A 139 0.91 -15.39 -15.30
C PRO A 139 1.08 -16.86 -15.70
N GLU A 140 0.73 -17.23 -16.93
CA GLU A 140 0.88 -18.60 -17.45
C GLU A 140 2.34 -19.08 -17.52
N PHE A 141 3.30 -18.16 -17.44
CA PHE A 141 4.71 -18.48 -17.26
C PHE A 141 5.07 -18.53 -15.78
N SER A 142 5.85 -19.54 -15.39
CA SER A 142 6.32 -19.69 -14.01
C SER A 142 7.08 -18.42 -13.58
N VAL A 143 6.49 -17.68 -12.65
CA VAL A 143 7.14 -16.57 -11.96
C VAL A 143 8.20 -17.19 -11.05
N GLY A 144 9.39 -17.42 -11.60
CA GLY A 144 10.53 -17.94 -10.82
C GLY A 144 11.00 -16.93 -9.77
N LEU A 145 11.82 -17.39 -8.83
CA LEU A 145 12.43 -16.56 -7.76
C LEU A 145 13.20 -15.33 -8.29
N SER A 146 13.52 -15.29 -9.59
CA SER A 146 14.31 -14.24 -10.25
C SER A 146 13.54 -13.38 -11.26
N SER A 147 12.20 -13.47 -11.32
CA SER A 147 11.41 -12.63 -12.24
C SER A 147 11.31 -11.18 -11.74
N CYS A 148 11.52 -10.20 -12.62
CA CYS A 148 11.22 -8.80 -12.31
C CYS A 148 9.83 -8.46 -12.85
N LEU A 149 8.87 -8.11 -11.98
CA LEU A 149 7.57 -7.57 -12.40
C LEU A 149 7.63 -6.03 -12.43
N GLY A 150 7.56 -5.46 -13.62
CA GLY A 150 7.48 -4.02 -13.84
C GLY A 150 6.05 -3.49 -13.70
N LEU A 151 5.85 -2.43 -12.92
CA LEU A 151 4.62 -1.64 -12.94
C LEU A 151 4.77 -0.52 -13.99
N SER A 152 4.71 -0.83 -15.28
CA SER A 152 4.49 0.20 -16.31
C SER A 152 3.94 -0.34 -17.63
N LEU A 153 2.76 0.16 -18.03
CA LEU A 153 2.60 0.95 -19.26
C LEU A 153 1.14 1.43 -19.38
N ASP A 154 1.00 2.74 -19.58
CA ASP A 154 -0.25 3.42 -19.93
C ASP A 154 -0.91 2.78 -21.15
N GLN A 155 -1.92 1.94 -20.93
CA GLN A 155 -3.11 1.86 -21.76
C GLN A 155 -4.31 1.53 -20.87
N VAL A 156 -4.98 2.58 -20.39
CA VAL A 156 -6.37 2.54 -19.89
C VAL A 156 -6.71 1.31 -19.04
N LEU A 157 -5.97 1.10 -17.95
CA LEU A 157 -6.48 0.35 -16.81
C LEU A 157 -6.29 1.21 -15.58
N THR A 158 -7.37 1.89 -15.26
CA THR A 158 -7.53 2.72 -14.08
C THR A 158 -7.25 1.88 -12.84
N ILE A 159 -6.05 1.98 -12.26
CA ILE A 159 -5.81 1.49 -10.91
C ILE A 159 -6.44 2.52 -9.97
N ARG A 160 -7.71 2.27 -9.66
CA ARG A 160 -8.43 2.87 -8.55
C ARG A 160 -8.86 1.72 -7.66
N PHE A 161 -8.26 1.62 -6.48
CA PHE A 161 -9.10 1.36 -5.31
C PHE A 161 -10.03 2.55 -5.14
#